data_AF-A0A960GC64-F1
#
_entry.id   AF-A0A960GC64-F1
#
_cell.length_a   1.000
_cell.length_b   1.000
_cell.length_c   1.000
_cell.angle_alpha   90.00
_cell.angle_beta   90.00
_cell.angle_gamma   90.00
#
_symmetry.space_group_name_H-M   'P 1'
#
loop_
_entity.id
_entity.type
_entity.pdbx_description
1 polymer ?
#
loop_
_entity_poly.entity_id
_entity_poly.type
_entity_poly.pdbx_seq_one_letter_code
_entity_poly.pdbx_strand_id
1 'polypeptide(L)'
;MPTPDDQGDDSQDAPGRLRRLHLTPWWISGVVFLVVYLGVNAIYGASTTRPDPPVVDDPDRVIVNLTPVAVVPIEDRIRLNVLIEPPMDLLRNGALRDEVTVNLLSIPKSLTFEAGARALSTEIDVPATDGTFEMYPLDSYRLAVVSTVTATDSSGTERLVPSDLVVWGKFPGWRVEPTTSLDADLDEWDVPQNVRADILSGRFAVAQVEVSRSGSTMAIVVLLLTAMVVLTGLALVVARTVATRRRRIEATMASWFAALLFAMVPLRTNFPGAPPIGVWLDFLVFLWVLMGLMIALSLFVASWLRYSPPAK
;
A
#
# COMPACT_ATOMS: atom_id res chain seq x y z
N MET A 1 -41.35 87.52 -33.80
CA MET A 1 -41.16 86.71 -35.03
C MET A 1 -39.81 85.98 -34.90
N PRO A 2 -39.68 84.74 -35.35
CA PRO A 2 -39.71 83.54 -34.48
C PRO A 2 -38.47 82.63 -34.56
N THR A 3 -38.21 81.88 -33.45
CA THR A 3 -37.67 80.48 -33.23
C THR A 3 -36.53 79.88 -34.09
N PRO A 4 -35.85 78.77 -33.68
CA PRO A 4 -36.06 77.88 -32.51
C PRO A 4 -34.79 77.48 -31.69
N ASP A 5 -35.07 76.83 -30.56
CA ASP A 5 -34.22 75.89 -29.80
C ASP A 5 -33.38 74.95 -30.66
N ASP A 6 -32.16 74.66 -30.21
CA ASP A 6 -31.67 73.28 -30.24
C ASP A 6 -30.76 73.00 -29.03
N GLN A 7 -31.19 72.05 -28.21
CA GLN A 7 -30.51 71.55 -27.02
C GLN A 7 -29.53 70.45 -27.45
N GLY A 8 -28.24 70.75 -27.44
CA GLY A 8 -27.18 69.75 -27.53
C GLY A 8 -26.74 69.30 -26.14
N ASP A 9 -27.37 68.25 -25.64
CA ASP A 9 -26.97 67.47 -24.45
C ASP A 9 -25.63 66.77 -24.72
N ASP A 10 -24.51 67.40 -24.32
CA ASP A 10 -23.19 66.76 -24.25
C ASP A 10 -23.19 65.73 -23.12
N SER A 11 -23.79 64.59 -23.43
CA SER A 11 -23.77 63.39 -22.61
C SER A 11 -22.33 62.89 -22.43
N GLN A 12 -21.93 62.83 -21.17
CA GLN A 12 -20.65 62.34 -20.69
C GLN A 12 -20.34 60.94 -21.24
N ASP A 13 -19.20 60.83 -21.94
CA ASP A 13 -18.55 59.56 -22.26
C ASP A 13 -18.24 58.79 -20.97
N ALA A 14 -19.10 57.83 -20.62
CA ALA A 14 -18.82 56.86 -19.58
C ALA A 14 -17.81 55.82 -20.12
N PRO A 15 -16.65 55.60 -19.47
CA PRO A 15 -15.71 54.59 -19.94
C PRO A 15 -16.35 53.21 -19.85
N GLY A 16 -16.40 52.52 -20.98
CA GLY A 16 -16.95 51.18 -21.13
C GLY A 16 -16.42 50.26 -20.04
N ARG A 17 -17.34 49.76 -19.20
CA ARG A 17 -17.08 48.66 -18.27
C ARG A 17 -16.56 47.48 -19.09
N LEU A 18 -15.23 47.30 -19.10
CA LEU A 18 -14.59 46.08 -19.56
C LEU A 18 -15.21 44.93 -18.78
N ARG A 19 -16.09 44.20 -19.45
CA ARG A 19 -16.76 43.01 -18.94
C ARG A 19 -15.64 41.99 -18.72
N ARG A 20 -15.07 41.95 -17.50
CA ARG A 20 -14.12 40.91 -17.09
C ARG A 20 -14.83 39.58 -17.26
N LEU A 21 -14.61 38.93 -18.39
CA LEU A 21 -14.94 37.53 -18.60
C LEU A 21 -14.20 36.77 -17.52
N HIS A 22 -14.93 36.40 -16.46
CA HIS A 22 -14.49 35.40 -15.51
C HIS A 22 -14.35 34.10 -16.31
N LEU A 23 -13.19 33.89 -16.92
CA LEU A 23 -12.74 32.58 -17.37
C LEU A 23 -12.66 31.73 -16.10
N THR A 24 -13.75 31.03 -15.79
CA THR A 24 -13.70 29.92 -14.84
C THR A 24 -12.62 28.98 -15.37
N PRO A 25 -11.61 28.63 -14.59
CA PRO A 25 -10.47 27.90 -15.12
C PRO A 25 -10.78 26.41 -15.16
N TRP A 26 -11.73 26.01 -16.02
CA TRP A 26 -12.08 24.59 -16.28
C TRP A 26 -10.85 23.77 -16.70
N TRP A 27 -9.86 24.43 -17.30
CA TRP A 27 -8.57 23.84 -17.65
C TRP A 27 -7.79 23.36 -16.43
N ILE A 28 -7.92 23.99 -15.24
CA ILE A 28 -7.22 23.56 -14.03
C ILE A 28 -7.71 22.16 -13.62
N SER A 29 -9.03 21.92 -13.64
CA SER A 29 -9.58 20.60 -13.34
C SER A 29 -9.10 19.54 -14.34
N GLY A 30 -9.00 19.89 -15.63
CA GLY A 30 -8.45 19.02 -16.65
C GLY A 30 -6.97 18.69 -16.43
N VAL A 31 -6.16 19.69 -16.05
CA VAL A 31 -4.74 19.51 -15.73
C VAL A 31 -4.56 18.65 -14.48
N VAL A 32 -5.31 18.91 -13.42
CA VAL A 32 -5.26 18.09 -12.18
C VAL A 32 -5.63 16.65 -12.49
N PHE A 33 -6.70 16.41 -13.25
CA PHE A 33 -7.09 15.07 -13.67
C PHE A 33 -5.98 14.38 -14.47
N LEU A 34 -5.39 15.07 -15.45
CA LEU A 34 -4.31 14.53 -16.27
C LEU A 34 -3.08 14.19 -15.43
N VAL A 35 -2.67 15.07 -14.50
CA VAL A 35 -1.52 14.83 -13.62
C VAL A 35 -1.77 13.61 -12.73
N VAL A 36 -2.95 13.51 -12.11
CA VAL A 36 -3.31 12.35 -11.29
C VAL A 36 -3.35 11.08 -12.13
N TYR A 37 -3.98 11.13 -13.30
CA TYR A 37 -4.06 10.00 -14.22
C TYR A 37 -2.67 9.50 -14.61
N LEU A 38 -1.79 10.39 -15.05
CA LEU A 38 -0.42 10.05 -15.43
C LEU A 38 0.38 9.51 -14.23
N GLY A 39 0.26 10.14 -13.06
CA GLY A 39 0.94 9.70 -11.83
C GLY A 39 0.51 8.30 -11.40
N VAL A 40 -0.80 8.03 -11.36
CA VAL A 40 -1.36 6.72 -11.02
C VAL A 40 -0.89 5.64 -12.01
N ASN A 41 -0.92 5.93 -13.31
CA ASN A 41 -0.46 4.98 -14.33
C ASN A 41 1.06 4.77 -14.29
N ALA A 42 1.85 5.79 -13.96
CA ALA A 42 3.29 5.65 -13.79
C ALA A 42 3.63 4.76 -12.59
N ILE A 43 2.97 4.98 -11.44
CA ILE A 43 3.14 4.13 -10.24
C ILE A 43 2.71 2.70 -10.53
N TYR A 44 1.56 2.51 -11.19
CA TYR A 44 1.07 1.19 -11.56
C TYR A 44 2.05 0.50 -12.51
N GLY A 45 2.46 1.17 -13.60
CA GLY A 45 3.37 0.65 -14.61
C GLY A 45 4.73 0.24 -14.03
N ALA A 46 5.37 1.12 -13.25
CA ALA A 46 6.63 0.83 -12.55
C ALA A 46 6.53 -0.38 -11.60
N SER A 47 5.31 -0.73 -11.18
CA SER A 47 5.07 -1.85 -10.28
C SER A 47 4.71 -3.17 -10.94
N THR A 48 4.46 -3.16 -12.25
CA THR A 48 4.16 -4.38 -13.01
C THR A 48 5.40 -5.20 -13.35
N THR A 49 6.58 -4.57 -13.33
CA THR A 49 7.86 -5.24 -13.58
C THR A 49 8.13 -6.22 -12.45
N ARG A 50 8.03 -7.51 -12.77
CA ARG A 50 8.43 -8.59 -11.85
C ARG A 50 9.93 -8.81 -12.00
N PRO A 51 10.67 -8.89 -10.89
CA PRO A 51 11.99 -9.50 -10.95
C PRO A 51 11.84 -10.98 -11.34
N ASP A 52 12.82 -11.48 -12.10
CA ASP A 52 12.90 -12.90 -12.41
C ASP A 52 13.05 -13.72 -11.13
N PRO A 53 12.54 -14.96 -11.09
CA PRO A 53 12.80 -15.85 -9.97
C PRO A 53 14.31 -16.04 -9.82
N PRO A 54 14.83 -15.99 -8.58
CA PRO A 54 16.22 -16.31 -8.36
C PRO A 54 16.48 -17.75 -8.78
N VAL A 55 17.58 -17.98 -9.51
CA VAL A 55 17.96 -19.32 -9.96
C VAL A 55 19.07 -19.82 -9.05
N VAL A 56 18.77 -20.85 -8.27
CA VAL A 56 19.76 -21.63 -7.53
C VAL A 56 19.85 -22.98 -8.24
N ASP A 57 20.93 -23.22 -8.97
CA ASP A 57 21.17 -24.45 -9.74
C ASP A 57 22.34 -25.22 -9.13
N ASP A 58 22.13 -25.71 -7.90
CA ASP A 58 23.07 -26.61 -7.23
C ASP A 58 22.36 -27.96 -6.97
N PRO A 59 22.71 -29.01 -7.73
CA PRO A 59 22.00 -30.30 -7.67
C PRO A 59 22.24 -31.08 -6.38
N ASP A 60 23.21 -30.67 -5.55
CA ASP A 60 23.59 -31.36 -4.31
C ASP A 60 22.99 -30.68 -3.05
N ARG A 61 22.24 -29.60 -3.22
CA ARG A 61 21.65 -28.80 -2.14
C ARG A 61 20.14 -28.98 -2.02
N VAL A 62 19.65 -28.87 -0.80
CA VAL A 62 18.21 -28.71 -0.54
C VAL A 62 17.84 -27.25 -0.76
N ILE A 63 16.97 -26.97 -1.73
CA ILE A 63 16.45 -25.62 -1.94
C ILE A 63 15.22 -25.43 -1.06
N VAL A 64 15.26 -24.44 -0.18
CA VAL A 64 14.16 -24.08 0.71
C VAL A 64 13.53 -22.79 0.20
N ASN A 65 12.41 -22.94 -0.49
CA ASN A 65 11.61 -21.84 -1.00
C ASN A 65 10.75 -21.24 0.12
N LEU A 66 11.01 -19.99 0.46
CA LEU A 66 10.26 -19.17 1.40
C LEU A 66 9.36 -18.23 0.60
N THR A 67 8.09 -18.60 0.44
CA THR A 67 7.12 -17.81 -0.32
C THR A 67 6.19 -17.06 0.63
N PRO A 68 6.26 -15.72 0.73
CA PRO A 68 5.25 -14.95 1.45
C PRO A 68 3.89 -15.06 0.77
N VAL A 69 2.86 -15.40 1.56
CA VAL A 69 1.49 -15.57 1.06
C VAL A 69 0.51 -14.59 1.69
N ALA A 70 0.82 -14.07 2.89
CA ALA A 70 0.06 -13.01 3.54
C ALA A 70 0.94 -12.19 4.48
N VAL A 71 0.49 -10.97 4.78
CA VAL A 71 1.02 -10.13 5.86
C VAL A 71 -0.16 -9.72 6.72
N VAL A 72 0.04 -9.75 8.04
CA VAL A 72 -0.92 -9.30 9.06
C VAL A 72 -0.32 -8.05 9.72
N PRO A 73 -0.55 -6.84 9.16
CA PRO A 73 0.12 -5.62 9.60
C PRO A 73 -0.08 -5.27 11.08
N ILE A 74 -1.26 -5.57 11.64
CA ILE A 74 -1.58 -5.24 13.04
C ILE A 74 -0.85 -6.14 14.04
N GLU A 75 -0.37 -7.30 13.60
CA GLU A 75 0.39 -8.24 14.43
C GLU A 75 1.88 -8.22 14.10
N ASP A 76 2.30 -7.41 13.12
CA ASP A 76 3.64 -7.44 12.51
C ASP A 76 4.07 -8.86 12.12
N ARG A 77 3.16 -9.63 11.51
CA ARG A 77 3.43 -11.03 11.09
C ARG A 77 3.39 -11.21 9.59
N ILE A 78 4.27 -12.07 9.10
CA ILE A 78 4.28 -12.55 7.72
C ILE A 78 3.90 -14.03 7.75
N ARG A 79 2.95 -14.43 6.89
CA ARG A 79 2.68 -15.84 6.63
C ARG A 79 3.53 -16.29 5.46
N LEU A 80 4.34 -17.31 5.71
CA LEU A 80 5.22 -17.92 4.73
C LEU A 80 4.73 -19.32 4.42
N ASN A 81 4.71 -19.67 3.15
CA ASN A 81 4.72 -21.06 2.71
C ASN A 81 6.19 -21.48 2.53
N VAL A 82 6.61 -22.48 3.28
CA VAL A 82 7.94 -23.08 3.18
C VAL A 82 7.83 -24.35 2.36
N LEU A 83 8.42 -24.36 1.18
CA LEU A 83 8.52 -25.51 0.29
C LEU A 83 9.97 -25.97 0.22
N ILE A 84 10.22 -27.25 0.46
CA ILE A 84 11.55 -27.84 0.23
C ILE A 84 11.59 -28.58 -1.09
N GLU A 85 12.66 -28.36 -1.85
CA GLU A 85 13.00 -29.08 -3.06
C GLU A 85 14.30 -29.85 -2.77
N PRO A 86 14.17 -31.13 -2.37
CA PRO A 86 15.33 -31.94 -2.04
C PRO A 86 16.07 -32.41 -3.31
N PRO A 87 17.38 -32.63 -3.22
CA PRO A 87 18.17 -33.25 -4.28
C PRO A 87 17.71 -34.69 -4.55
N MET A 88 18.06 -35.19 -5.75
CA MET A 88 17.60 -36.51 -6.23
C MET A 88 18.09 -37.69 -5.37
N ASP A 89 19.19 -37.52 -4.63
CA ASP A 89 19.76 -38.55 -3.74
C ASP A 89 18.92 -38.76 -2.46
N LEU A 90 18.20 -37.72 -2.03
CA LEU A 90 17.24 -37.75 -0.92
C LEU A 90 15.83 -38.19 -1.34
N LEU A 91 15.64 -38.53 -2.61
CA LEU A 91 14.35 -38.97 -3.14
C LEU A 91 14.33 -40.46 -3.51
N ARG A 92 13.21 -41.12 -3.23
CA ARG A 92 12.90 -42.48 -3.66
C ARG A 92 11.48 -42.53 -4.22
N ASN A 93 11.33 -42.82 -5.52
CA ASN A 93 10.02 -42.87 -6.20
C ASN A 93 9.19 -41.58 -6.04
N GLY A 94 9.86 -40.42 -6.07
CA GLY A 94 9.23 -39.10 -5.92
C GLY A 94 8.75 -38.78 -4.50
N ALA A 95 9.19 -39.52 -3.49
CA ALA A 95 8.96 -39.24 -2.07
C ALA A 95 10.31 -39.11 -1.35
N LEU A 96 10.35 -38.45 -0.20
CA LEU A 96 11.55 -38.39 0.63
C LEU A 96 12.02 -39.79 1.02
N ARG A 97 13.32 -40.06 0.85
CA ARG A 97 13.96 -41.31 1.26
C ARG A 97 14.22 -41.31 2.77
N ASP A 98 14.76 -40.20 3.26
CA ASP A 98 15.15 -39.96 4.65
C ASP A 98 14.28 -38.82 5.20
N GLU A 99 14.09 -38.76 6.52
CA GLU A 99 13.38 -37.62 7.14
C GLU A 99 14.22 -36.35 6.94
N VAL A 100 13.59 -35.23 6.63
CA VAL A 100 14.27 -33.94 6.48
C VAL A 100 13.69 -32.93 7.45
N THR A 101 14.53 -32.37 8.31
CA THR A 101 14.17 -31.31 9.24
C THR A 101 14.84 -30.00 8.84
N VAL A 102 14.03 -28.98 8.55
CA VAL A 102 14.48 -27.60 8.37
C VAL A 102 14.40 -26.88 9.71
N ASN A 103 15.54 -26.58 10.33
CA ASN A 103 15.57 -25.77 11.54
C ASN A 103 15.73 -24.32 11.13
N LEU A 104 14.68 -23.52 11.36
CA LEU A 104 14.79 -22.08 11.30
C LEU A 104 15.48 -21.65 12.61
N LEU A 105 16.60 -20.96 12.52
CA LEU A 105 17.39 -20.55 13.68
C LEU A 105 16.96 -19.16 14.14
N SER A 106 16.69 -18.24 13.20
CA SER A 106 16.17 -16.90 13.50
C SER A 106 14.75 -16.92 14.06
N ILE A 107 14.01 -18.00 13.81
CA ILE A 107 12.66 -18.23 14.29
C ILE A 107 12.72 -19.56 15.04
N PRO A 108 12.47 -19.65 16.35
CA PRO A 108 12.65 -20.88 17.12
C PRO A 108 11.60 -21.95 16.76
N LYS A 109 11.73 -22.52 15.56
CA LYS A 109 10.78 -23.44 14.93
C LYS A 109 11.52 -24.38 13.98
N SER A 110 11.23 -25.66 14.13
CA SER A 110 11.69 -26.72 13.24
C SER A 110 10.53 -27.23 12.40
N LEU A 111 10.79 -27.50 11.12
CA LEU A 111 9.82 -28.05 10.18
C LEU A 111 10.31 -29.42 9.75
N THR A 112 9.62 -30.46 10.21
CA THR A 112 9.99 -31.85 9.94
C THR A 112 9.11 -32.40 8.82
N PHE A 113 9.76 -32.99 7.82
CA PHE A 113 9.16 -33.69 6.71
C PHE A 113 9.53 -35.17 6.80
N GLU A 114 8.53 -35.98 7.11
CA GLU A 114 8.68 -37.41 7.35
C GLU A 114 9.23 -38.16 6.13
N ALA A 115 9.98 -39.25 6.38
CA ALA A 115 10.35 -40.18 5.33
C ALA A 115 9.10 -40.72 4.61
N GLY A 116 9.13 -40.75 3.28
CA GLY A 116 8.00 -41.10 2.42
C GLY A 116 7.02 -39.96 2.15
N ALA A 117 7.22 -38.76 2.71
CA ALA A 117 6.41 -37.59 2.38
C ALA A 117 6.60 -37.18 0.92
N ARG A 118 5.48 -36.79 0.29
CA ARG A 118 5.41 -36.18 -1.05
C ARG A 118 4.99 -34.72 -1.02
N ALA A 119 4.24 -34.33 0.01
CA ALA A 119 3.90 -32.94 0.25
C ALA A 119 5.05 -32.33 1.06
N LEU A 120 5.85 -31.52 0.40
CA LEU A 120 7.07 -30.92 0.95
C LEU A 120 6.90 -29.44 1.26
N SER A 121 5.65 -29.03 1.52
CA SER A 121 5.28 -27.64 1.81
C SER A 121 4.53 -27.51 3.13
N THR A 122 4.81 -26.47 3.89
CA THR A 122 4.08 -26.15 5.13
C THR A 122 3.96 -24.64 5.32
N GLU A 123 2.83 -24.18 5.83
CA GLU A 123 2.64 -22.77 6.16
C GLU A 123 3.06 -22.47 7.60
N ILE A 124 3.75 -21.35 7.76
CA ILE A 124 4.19 -20.83 9.05
C ILE A 124 3.83 -19.36 9.17
N ASP A 125 3.42 -18.96 10.37
CA ASP A 125 3.28 -17.54 10.73
C ASP A 125 4.49 -17.12 11.55
N VAL A 126 5.17 -16.07 11.11
CA VAL A 126 6.44 -15.61 11.68
C VAL A 126 6.37 -14.10 11.95
N PRO A 127 6.90 -13.63 13.09
CA PRO A 127 7.00 -12.20 13.34
C PRO A 127 7.99 -11.57 12.36
N ALA A 128 7.65 -10.40 11.82
CA ALA A 128 8.60 -9.54 11.13
C ALA A 128 9.60 -8.98 12.15
N THR A 129 10.85 -8.82 11.74
CA THR A 129 11.91 -8.20 12.55
C THR A 129 11.84 -6.68 12.48
N ASP A 130 11.35 -6.15 11.35
CA ASP A 130 11.23 -4.72 11.10
C ASP A 130 10.02 -4.44 10.20
N GLY A 131 9.52 -3.21 10.26
CA GLY A 131 8.29 -2.76 9.63
C GLY A 131 7.26 -2.25 10.64
N THR A 132 6.40 -1.34 10.20
CA THR A 132 5.28 -0.83 11.01
C THR A 132 4.10 -0.52 10.11
N PHE A 133 2.90 -0.90 10.55
CA PHE A 133 1.67 -0.60 9.82
C PHE A 133 1.38 0.90 9.78
N GLU A 134 1.96 1.68 10.71
CA GLU A 134 1.79 3.13 10.80
C GLU A 134 2.24 3.84 9.52
N MET A 135 3.22 3.28 8.80
CA MET A 135 3.76 3.88 7.57
C MET A 135 2.88 3.66 6.33
N TYR A 136 1.70 3.04 6.48
CA TYR A 136 0.78 2.81 5.37
C TYR A 136 0.53 4.09 4.54
N PRO A 137 0.53 4.00 3.20
CA PRO A 137 0.68 2.80 2.37
C PRO A 137 2.15 2.49 1.98
N LEU A 138 3.12 3.18 2.56
CA LEU A 138 4.56 2.98 2.32
C LEU A 138 5.17 1.98 3.30
N ASP A 139 4.34 1.13 3.91
CA ASP A 139 4.77 0.10 4.84
C ASP A 139 5.50 -1.05 4.11
N SER A 140 6.57 -1.52 4.74
CA SER A 140 7.37 -2.67 4.34
C SER A 140 7.65 -3.52 5.57
N TYR A 141 7.67 -4.83 5.39
CA TYR A 141 7.94 -5.80 6.45
C TYR A 141 9.14 -6.65 6.08
N ARG A 142 10.07 -6.77 7.02
CA ARG A 142 11.33 -7.49 6.83
C ARG A 142 11.53 -8.57 7.87
N LEU A 143 12.13 -9.67 7.47
CA LEU A 143 12.47 -10.80 8.31
C LEU A 143 13.75 -11.46 7.79
N ALA A 144 14.77 -11.52 8.62
CA ALA A 144 15.97 -12.31 8.33
C ALA A 144 15.75 -13.77 8.76
N VAL A 145 15.87 -14.70 7.82
CA VAL A 145 15.74 -16.13 8.06
C VAL A 145 17.12 -16.77 7.95
N VAL A 146 17.57 -17.39 9.03
CA VAL A 146 18.73 -18.29 9.04
C VAL A 146 18.19 -19.71 9.20
N SER A 147 18.68 -20.66 8.42
CA SER A 147 18.27 -22.06 8.52
C SER A 147 19.42 -23.05 8.41
N THR A 148 19.16 -24.24 8.95
CA THR A 148 19.93 -25.47 8.69
C THR A 148 18.98 -26.55 8.21
N VAL A 149 19.48 -27.47 7.41
CA VAL A 149 18.73 -28.66 7.00
C VAL A 149 19.48 -29.90 7.47
N THR A 150 18.78 -30.75 8.21
CA THR A 150 19.30 -32.05 8.66
C THR A 150 18.47 -33.16 8.01
N ALA A 151 19.14 -34.17 7.48
CA ALA A 151 18.50 -35.42 7.07
C ALA A 151 18.77 -36.51 8.10
N THR A 152 17.73 -37.24 8.49
CA THR A 152 17.81 -38.35 9.45
C THR A 152 17.51 -39.65 8.71
N ASP A 153 18.48 -40.55 8.69
CA ASP A 153 18.33 -41.83 8.02
C ASP A 153 17.44 -42.82 8.83
N SER A 154 17.12 -43.97 8.23
CA SER A 154 16.34 -45.01 8.90
C SER A 154 16.99 -45.62 10.15
N SER A 155 18.29 -45.37 10.38
CA SER A 155 19.03 -45.81 11.58
C SER A 155 18.98 -44.77 12.71
N GLY A 156 18.41 -43.58 12.45
CA GLY A 156 18.38 -42.46 13.39
C GLY A 156 19.67 -41.62 13.38
N THR A 157 20.53 -41.77 12.38
CA THR A 157 21.75 -40.97 12.26
C THR A 157 21.42 -39.66 11.54
N GLU A 158 21.64 -38.54 12.24
CA GLU A 158 21.46 -37.20 11.69
C GLU A 158 22.69 -36.75 10.88
N ARG A 159 22.45 -36.22 9.68
CA ARG A 159 23.46 -35.63 8.81
C ARG A 159 23.04 -34.23 8.38
N LEU A 160 23.93 -33.25 8.54
CA LEU A 160 23.74 -31.92 7.97
C LEU A 160 23.78 -32.00 6.44
N VAL A 161 22.77 -31.43 5.79
CA VAL A 161 22.67 -31.33 4.34
C VAL A 161 22.84 -29.87 3.92
N PRO A 162 23.76 -29.56 2.99
CA PRO A 162 23.87 -28.22 2.43
C PRO A 162 22.52 -27.75 1.87
N SER A 163 22.16 -26.50 2.16
CA SER A 163 20.88 -25.94 1.75
C SER A 163 21.04 -24.50 1.29
N ASP A 164 20.11 -24.05 0.46
CA ASP A 164 19.96 -22.66 0.09
C ASP A 164 18.55 -22.18 0.38
N LEU A 165 18.42 -20.90 0.74
CA LEU A 165 17.13 -20.25 0.92
C LEU A 165 16.83 -19.43 -0.32
N VAL A 166 15.61 -19.55 -0.83
CA VAL A 166 15.11 -18.75 -1.96
C VAL A 166 13.84 -18.07 -1.51
N VAL A 167 13.84 -16.74 -1.51
CA VAL A 167 12.65 -15.94 -1.27
C VAL A 167 12.15 -15.47 -2.63
N TRP A 168 10.95 -15.89 -2.98
CA TRP A 168 10.28 -15.43 -4.19
C TRP A 168 8.77 -15.61 -4.07
N GLY A 169 8.02 -14.79 -4.79
CA GLY A 169 6.58 -14.96 -4.88
C GLY A 169 5.85 -13.71 -5.33
N LYS A 170 4.53 -13.83 -5.39
CA LYS A 170 3.60 -12.70 -5.52
C LYS A 170 2.29 -13.08 -4.88
N PHE A 171 1.75 -12.16 -4.11
CA PHE A 171 0.40 -12.28 -3.59
C PHE A 171 -0.32 -10.93 -3.66
N PRO A 172 -1.67 -10.92 -3.63
CA PRO A 172 -2.44 -9.71 -3.87
C PRO A 172 -2.08 -8.56 -2.92
N GLY A 173 -1.83 -7.39 -3.50
CA GLY A 173 -1.62 -6.15 -2.75
C GLY A 173 -0.17 -5.91 -2.29
N TRP A 174 0.71 -6.90 -2.43
CA TRP A 174 2.08 -6.85 -1.96
C TRP A 174 3.07 -7.21 -3.07
N ARG A 175 4.30 -6.71 -2.92
CA ARG A 175 5.48 -7.10 -3.68
C ARG A 175 6.39 -7.87 -2.73
N VAL A 176 6.98 -8.94 -3.25
CA VAL A 176 8.06 -9.67 -2.55
C VAL A 176 9.34 -9.32 -3.28
N GLU A 177 10.32 -8.83 -2.52
CA GLU A 177 11.66 -8.59 -2.98
C GLU A 177 12.39 -9.95 -3.05
N PRO A 178 12.85 -10.39 -4.23
CA PRO A 178 13.52 -11.67 -4.36
C PRO A 178 14.91 -11.61 -3.75
N THR A 179 15.26 -12.67 -3.03
CA THR A 179 16.62 -12.84 -2.48
C THR A 179 16.96 -14.31 -2.42
N THR A 180 18.26 -14.60 -2.44
CA THR A 180 18.78 -15.93 -2.13
C THR A 180 19.84 -15.86 -1.04
N SER A 181 20.28 -17.03 -0.58
CA SER A 181 21.49 -17.18 0.24
C SER A 181 22.78 -16.69 -0.43
N LEU A 182 22.80 -16.59 -1.76
CA LEU A 182 23.93 -16.05 -2.50
C LEU A 182 23.93 -14.51 -2.54
N ASP A 183 22.76 -13.89 -2.39
CA ASP A 183 22.57 -12.44 -2.39
C ASP A 183 22.67 -11.83 -0.97
N ALA A 184 23.00 -12.65 0.03
CA ALA A 184 23.05 -12.21 1.42
C ALA A 184 24.17 -11.18 1.64
N ASP A 185 23.78 -9.92 1.85
CA ASP A 185 24.70 -8.87 2.28
C ASP A 185 24.95 -8.98 3.80
N LEU A 186 25.92 -9.83 4.16
CA LEU A 186 26.28 -10.10 5.55
C LEU A 186 26.87 -8.87 6.27
N ASP A 187 27.31 -7.85 5.54
CA ASP A 187 27.82 -6.59 6.11
C ASP A 187 26.67 -5.65 6.46
N GLU A 188 25.64 -5.56 5.60
CA GLU A 188 24.42 -4.79 5.89
C GLU A 188 23.64 -5.39 7.08
N TRP A 189 23.65 -6.73 7.22
CA TRP A 189 22.82 -7.44 8.21
C TRP A 189 23.45 -7.57 9.61
N ASP A 190 24.62 -6.97 9.86
CA ASP A 190 25.37 -7.00 11.12
C ASP A 190 25.49 -8.42 11.74
N VAL A 191 25.76 -9.42 10.89
CA VAL A 191 25.80 -10.83 11.31
C VAL A 191 27.05 -11.10 12.16
N PRO A 192 26.94 -11.72 13.36
CA PRO A 192 28.10 -12.07 14.18
C PRO A 192 29.14 -12.92 13.43
N GLN A 193 30.43 -12.65 13.63
CA GLN A 193 31.53 -13.30 12.89
C GLN A 193 31.53 -14.84 12.96
N ASN A 194 31.11 -15.40 14.11
CA ASN A 194 30.98 -16.86 14.28
C ASN A 194 29.90 -17.46 13.37
N VAL A 195 28.79 -16.75 13.16
CA VAL A 195 27.71 -17.18 12.25
C VAL A 195 28.15 -16.96 10.79
N ARG A 196 28.88 -15.88 10.49
CA ARG A 196 29.41 -15.62 9.14
C ARG A 196 30.30 -16.74 8.61
N ALA A 197 31.21 -17.27 9.44
CA ALA A 197 32.05 -18.39 9.05
C ALA A 197 31.24 -19.64 8.69
N ASP A 198 30.14 -19.89 9.41
CA ASP A 198 29.25 -21.02 9.16
C ASP A 198 28.43 -20.85 7.88
N ILE A 199 27.94 -19.63 7.60
CA ILE A 199 27.26 -19.29 6.34
C ILE A 199 28.20 -19.50 5.15
N LEU A 200 29.42 -18.95 5.22
CA LEU A 200 30.42 -19.10 4.14
C LEU A 200 30.86 -20.54 3.94
N SER A 201 30.83 -21.36 5.00
CA SER A 201 31.11 -22.80 4.90
C SER A 201 29.93 -23.64 4.35
N GLY A 202 28.78 -23.02 4.07
CA GLY A 202 27.57 -23.69 3.61
C GLY A 202 26.84 -24.48 4.70
N ARG A 203 27.19 -24.28 5.98
CA ARG A 203 26.49 -24.89 7.12
C ARG A 203 25.15 -24.23 7.41
N PHE A 204 25.09 -22.91 7.21
CA PHE A 204 23.87 -22.12 7.38
C PHE A 204 23.48 -21.49 6.05
N ALA A 205 22.17 -21.47 5.78
CA ALA A 205 21.59 -20.68 4.71
C ALA A 205 20.92 -19.45 5.32
N VAL A 206 21.05 -18.28 4.67
CA VAL A 206 20.43 -17.04 5.13
C VAL A 206 19.69 -16.36 3.99
N ALA A 207 18.52 -15.80 4.25
CA ALA A 207 17.83 -14.94 3.30
C ALA A 207 17.00 -13.89 4.03
N GLN A 208 16.83 -12.72 3.43
CA GLN A 208 15.94 -11.67 3.92
C GLN A 208 14.60 -11.73 3.21
N VAL A 209 13.55 -12.14 3.92
CA VAL A 209 12.19 -11.92 3.44
C VAL A 209 11.87 -10.45 3.57
N GLU A 210 11.70 -9.77 2.45
CA GLU A 210 11.17 -8.41 2.41
C GLU A 210 9.89 -8.38 1.58
N VAL A 211 8.89 -7.68 2.12
CA VAL A 211 7.59 -7.52 1.51
C VAL A 211 7.15 -6.06 1.63
N SER A 212 6.97 -5.41 0.49
CA SER A 212 6.48 -4.01 0.41
C SER A 212 5.10 -3.93 -0.25
N ARG A 213 4.37 -2.82 -0.04
CA ARG A 213 3.09 -2.63 -0.75
C ARG A 213 3.32 -2.60 -2.26
N SER A 214 2.48 -3.35 -2.99
CA SER A 214 2.51 -3.32 -4.44
C SER A 214 2.21 -1.91 -4.96
N GLY A 215 2.83 -1.50 -6.06
CA GLY A 215 2.48 -0.19 -6.64
C GLY A 215 1.04 -0.14 -7.17
N SER A 216 0.40 -1.28 -7.45
CA SER A 216 -1.05 -1.31 -7.67
C SER A 216 -1.86 -0.88 -6.45
N THR A 217 -1.47 -1.32 -5.25
CA THR A 217 -2.07 -0.86 -3.99
C THR A 217 -1.86 0.64 -3.84
N MET A 218 -0.63 1.11 -4.03
CA MET A 218 -0.28 2.53 -3.94
C MET A 218 -1.10 3.39 -4.90
N ALA A 219 -1.24 2.95 -6.16
CA ALA A 219 -1.99 3.64 -7.19
C ALA A 219 -3.48 3.79 -6.82
N ILE A 220 -4.10 2.72 -6.29
CA ILE A 220 -5.48 2.75 -5.80
C ILE A 220 -5.62 3.71 -4.61
N VAL A 221 -4.69 3.67 -3.66
CA VAL A 221 -4.71 4.58 -2.49
C VAL A 221 -4.61 6.04 -2.93
N VAL A 222 -3.66 6.37 -3.81
CA VAL A 222 -3.51 7.73 -4.36
C VAL A 222 -4.78 8.20 -5.08
N LEU A 223 -5.41 7.32 -5.85
CA LEU A 223 -6.66 7.63 -6.54
C LEU A 223 -7.80 7.92 -5.56
N LEU A 224 -7.98 7.08 -4.54
CA LEU A 224 -9.01 7.27 -3.51
C LEU A 224 -8.78 8.55 -2.71
N LEU A 225 -7.55 8.82 -2.29
CA LEU A 225 -7.20 10.05 -1.57
C LEU A 225 -7.47 11.29 -2.41
N THR A 226 -7.09 11.26 -3.69
CA THR A 226 -7.38 12.36 -4.61
C THR A 226 -8.87 12.59 -4.71
N ALA A 227 -9.67 11.53 -4.88
CA ALA A 227 -11.12 11.64 -4.94
C ALA A 227 -11.70 12.26 -3.65
N MET A 228 -11.20 11.84 -2.48
CA MET A 228 -11.65 12.38 -1.19
C MET A 228 -11.33 13.87 -1.02
N VAL A 229 -10.12 14.27 -1.41
CA VAL A 229 -9.68 15.68 -1.39
C VAL A 229 -10.50 16.52 -2.37
N VAL A 230 -10.74 16.02 -3.59
CA VAL A 230 -11.54 16.71 -4.60
C VAL A 230 -12.99 16.87 -4.13
N LEU A 231 -13.62 15.83 -3.59
CA LEU A 231 -14.98 15.90 -3.06
C LEU A 231 -15.09 16.94 -1.93
N THR A 232 -14.10 16.97 -1.04
CA THR A 232 -14.04 17.96 0.05
C THR A 232 -13.84 19.38 -0.48
N GLY A 233 -12.96 19.56 -1.48
CA GLY A 233 -12.78 20.84 -2.15
C GLY A 233 -14.06 21.33 -2.83
N LEU A 234 -14.77 20.45 -3.53
CA LEU A 234 -16.06 20.76 -4.16
C LEU A 234 -17.11 21.14 -3.10
N ALA A 235 -17.19 20.40 -2.00
CA ALA A 235 -18.05 20.69 -0.87
C ALA A 235 -17.78 22.10 -0.30
N LEU A 236 -16.50 22.44 -0.07
CA LEU A 236 -16.10 23.77 0.41
C LEU A 236 -16.44 24.89 -0.58
N VAL A 237 -16.25 24.66 -1.88
CA VAL A 237 -16.63 25.62 -2.92
C VAL A 237 -18.13 25.85 -2.91
N VAL A 238 -18.94 24.79 -2.87
CA VAL A 238 -20.40 24.89 -2.79
C VAL A 238 -20.82 25.64 -1.53
N ALA A 239 -20.30 25.26 -0.36
CA ALA A 239 -20.58 25.93 0.91
C ALA A 239 -20.22 27.42 0.87
N ARG A 240 -19.07 27.78 0.28
CA ARG A 240 -18.65 29.17 0.08
C ARG A 240 -19.59 29.94 -0.86
N THR A 241 -20.04 29.33 -1.95
CA THR A 241 -20.98 30.00 -2.89
C THR A 241 -22.32 30.30 -2.24
N VAL A 242 -22.78 29.40 -1.37
CA VAL A 242 -24.00 29.58 -0.58
C VAL A 242 -23.78 30.70 0.46
N ALA A 243 -22.69 30.65 1.22
CA ALA A 243 -22.37 31.67 2.22
C ALA A 243 -22.20 33.09 1.63
N THR A 244 -21.76 33.20 0.38
CA THR A 244 -21.59 34.49 -0.34
C THR A 244 -22.85 34.96 -1.09
N ARG A 245 -24.01 34.34 -0.84
CA ARG A 245 -25.31 34.63 -1.50
C ARG A 245 -25.30 34.53 -3.03
N ARG A 246 -24.31 33.85 -3.63
CA ARG A 246 -24.27 33.68 -5.09
C ARG A 246 -25.25 32.62 -5.59
N ARG A 247 -25.75 31.75 -4.69
CA ARG A 247 -26.75 30.72 -4.98
C ARG A 247 -27.78 30.62 -3.85
N ARG A 248 -29.00 30.16 -4.17
CA ARG A 248 -30.09 29.97 -3.19
C ARG A 248 -29.78 28.77 -2.29
N ILE A 249 -30.23 28.85 -1.03
CA ILE A 249 -30.07 27.78 -0.05
C ILE A 249 -31.22 26.80 -0.24
N GLU A 250 -30.90 25.55 -0.61
CA GLU A 250 -31.87 24.48 -0.72
C GLU A 250 -31.62 23.44 0.39
N ALA A 251 -32.70 22.94 1.01
CA ALA A 251 -32.59 21.93 2.06
C ALA A 251 -31.93 20.63 1.57
N THR A 252 -32.05 20.31 0.28
CA THR A 252 -31.40 19.19 -0.41
C THR A 252 -29.87 19.25 -0.36
N MET A 253 -29.27 20.43 -0.19
CA MET A 253 -27.82 20.57 -0.08
C MET A 253 -27.30 20.11 1.29
N ALA A 254 -28.11 20.27 2.34
CA ALA A 254 -27.76 19.82 3.69
C ALA A 254 -27.60 18.30 3.75
N SER A 255 -28.53 17.56 3.13
CA SER A 255 -28.46 16.11 3.06
C SER A 255 -27.28 15.62 2.24
N TRP A 256 -26.86 16.35 1.20
CA TRP A 256 -25.67 16.01 0.42
C TRP A 256 -24.38 16.13 1.24
N PHE A 257 -24.20 17.20 2.02
CA PHE A 257 -23.03 17.34 2.91
C PHE A 257 -22.98 16.25 3.98
N ALA A 258 -24.13 15.93 4.60
CA ALA A 258 -24.22 14.83 5.56
C ALA A 258 -23.88 13.48 4.91
N ALA A 259 -24.40 13.21 3.71
CA ALA A 259 -24.10 12.00 2.96
C ALA A 259 -22.60 11.86 2.64
N LEU A 260 -21.93 12.95 2.24
CA LEU A 260 -20.48 12.94 1.99
C LEU A 260 -19.69 12.58 3.26
N LEU A 261 -20.05 13.15 4.41
CA LEU A 261 -19.42 12.82 5.69
C LEU A 261 -19.57 11.35 6.05
N PHE A 262 -20.78 10.80 5.91
CA PHE A 262 -21.02 9.39 6.17
C PHE A 262 -20.33 8.47 5.14
N ALA A 263 -20.18 8.90 3.89
CA ALA A 263 -19.49 8.14 2.85
C ALA A 263 -17.96 8.07 3.06
N MET A 264 -17.36 9.03 3.77
CA MET A 264 -15.92 9.04 4.02
C MET A 264 -15.44 7.90 4.91
N VAL A 265 -16.25 7.48 5.90
CA VAL A 265 -15.87 6.39 6.81
C VAL A 265 -15.71 5.07 6.05
N PRO A 266 -16.70 4.60 5.27
CA PRO A 266 -16.53 3.42 4.42
C PRO A 266 -15.39 3.57 3.41
N LEU A 267 -15.20 4.74 2.79
CA LEU A 267 -14.10 4.92 1.83
C LEU A 267 -12.73 4.69 2.48
N ARG A 268 -12.52 5.21 3.70
CA ARG A 268 -11.27 5.02 4.46
C ARG A 268 -11.10 3.58 4.93
N THR A 269 -12.17 2.90 5.36
CA THR A 269 -12.07 1.51 5.81
C THR A 269 -11.90 0.50 4.67
N ASN A 270 -12.26 0.89 3.43
CA ASN A 270 -12.07 0.08 2.22
C ASN A 270 -10.75 0.36 1.51
N PHE A 271 -9.78 1.04 2.15
CA PHE A 271 -8.43 1.09 1.62
C PHE A 271 -7.84 -0.32 1.48
N PRO A 272 -7.05 -0.60 0.43
CA PRO A 272 -6.54 -1.94 0.19
C PRO A 272 -5.78 -2.49 1.39
N GLY A 273 -6.14 -3.70 1.82
CA GLY A 273 -5.58 -4.32 3.02
C GLY A 273 -6.16 -3.82 4.34
N ALA A 274 -7.19 -2.96 4.32
CA ALA A 274 -7.91 -2.45 5.49
C ALA A 274 -6.98 -2.06 6.65
N PRO A 275 -6.06 -1.09 6.43
CA PRO A 275 -5.09 -0.72 7.45
C PRO A 275 -5.76 -0.30 8.76
N PRO A 276 -5.14 -0.60 9.92
CA PRO A 276 -5.64 -0.17 11.22
C PRO A 276 -5.87 1.35 11.29
N ILE A 277 -6.71 1.79 12.24
CA ILE A 277 -6.87 3.22 12.52
C ILE A 277 -5.60 3.76 13.17
N GLY A 278 -5.14 4.95 12.75
CA GLY A 278 -3.95 5.58 13.30
C GLY A 278 -2.71 5.48 12.41
N VAL A 279 -2.88 5.16 11.12
CA VAL A 279 -1.78 5.22 10.16
C VAL A 279 -1.42 6.66 9.80
N TRP A 280 -0.19 6.88 9.37
CA TRP A 280 0.35 8.17 8.96
C TRP A 280 -0.54 8.89 7.95
N LEU A 281 -1.11 8.12 7.02
CA LEU A 281 -2.07 8.60 6.04
C LEU A 281 -3.32 9.25 6.67
N ASP A 282 -3.80 8.74 7.80
CA ASP A 282 -4.97 9.31 8.47
C ASP A 282 -4.69 10.73 8.93
N PHE A 283 -3.54 10.94 9.57
CA PHE A 283 -3.12 12.22 10.11
C PHE A 283 -2.79 13.25 9.03
N LEU A 284 -2.20 12.80 7.93
CA LEU A 284 -1.80 13.69 6.84
C LEU A 284 -2.95 14.14 5.95
N VAL A 285 -3.93 13.26 5.69
CA VAL A 285 -4.96 13.54 4.69
C VAL A 285 -6.36 13.31 5.21
N PHE A 286 -6.65 12.13 5.77
CA PHE A 286 -8.04 11.75 6.08
C PHE A 286 -8.69 12.67 7.10
N LEU A 287 -7.99 13.02 8.19
CA LEU A 287 -8.53 13.92 9.21
C LEU A 287 -8.79 15.32 8.63
N TRP A 288 -7.92 15.81 7.74
CA TRP A 288 -8.11 17.11 7.07
C TRP A 288 -9.27 17.12 6.09
N VAL A 289 -9.52 15.99 5.41
CA VAL A 289 -10.71 15.77 4.58
C VAL A 289 -11.97 15.84 5.44
N LEU A 290 -12.01 15.13 6.58
CA LEU A 290 -13.15 15.19 7.51
C LEU A 290 -13.36 16.59 8.07
N MET A 291 -12.28 17.26 8.51
CA MET A 291 -12.34 18.63 8.99
C MET A 291 -12.84 19.61 7.91
N GLY A 292 -12.39 19.46 6.66
CA GLY A 292 -12.86 20.26 5.54
C GLY A 292 -14.35 20.09 5.27
N LEU A 293 -14.86 18.85 5.32
CA LEU A 293 -16.29 18.57 5.20
C LEU A 293 -17.09 19.12 6.39
N MET A 294 -16.56 19.02 7.60
CA MET A 294 -17.18 19.62 8.79
C MET A 294 -17.29 21.14 8.64
N ILE A 295 -16.22 21.81 8.21
CA ILE A 295 -16.22 23.26 7.93
C ILE A 295 -17.24 23.59 6.83
N ALA A 296 -17.31 22.82 5.75
CA ALA A 296 -18.26 23.03 4.67
C ALA A 296 -19.72 22.96 5.19
N LEU A 297 -20.03 21.94 6.00
CA LEU A 297 -21.35 21.79 6.62
C LEU A 297 -21.64 22.93 7.60
N SER A 298 -20.69 23.32 8.46
CA SER A 298 -20.86 24.43 9.40
C SER A 298 -21.11 25.75 8.68
N LEU A 299 -20.38 26.05 7.61
CA LEU A 299 -20.60 27.24 6.79
C LEU A 299 -21.98 27.24 6.14
N PHE A 300 -22.41 26.08 5.64
CA PHE A 300 -23.75 25.92 5.08
C PHE A 300 -24.84 26.18 6.13
N VAL A 301 -24.75 25.55 7.31
CA VAL A 301 -25.73 25.72 8.40
C VAL A 301 -25.75 27.16 8.91
N ALA A 302 -24.59 27.78 9.12
CA ALA A 302 -24.51 29.18 9.54
C ALA A 302 -25.13 30.13 8.51
N SER A 303 -24.91 29.87 7.21
CA SER A 303 -25.55 30.62 6.13
C SER A 303 -27.06 30.42 6.12
N TRP A 304 -27.54 29.19 6.36
CA TRP A 304 -28.96 28.88 6.43
C TRP A 304 -29.63 29.59 7.62
N LEU A 305 -29.05 29.53 8.82
CA LEU A 305 -29.59 30.21 10.01
C LEU A 305 -29.63 31.74 9.83
N ARG A 306 -28.62 32.32 9.16
CA ARG A 306 -28.52 33.77 8.97
C ARG A 306 -29.46 34.30 7.89
N TYR A 307 -29.78 33.49 6.88
CA TYR A 307 -30.43 33.98 5.65
C TYR A 307 -31.76 33.32 5.32
N SER A 308 -32.20 32.30 6.07
CA SER A 308 -33.55 31.75 5.91
C SER A 308 -34.59 32.68 6.50
N PRO A 309 -35.62 33.11 5.73
CA PRO A 309 -36.69 33.93 6.27
C PRO A 309 -37.50 33.14 7.31
N PRO A 310 -37.99 33.77 8.38
CA PRO A 310 -38.87 33.12 9.35
C PRO A 310 -40.12 32.58 8.65
N ALA A 311 -40.55 31.38 9.03
CA ALA A 311 -41.78 30.78 8.50
C ALA A 311 -42.95 31.72 8.75
N LYS A 312 -43.72 32.03 7.69
CA LYS A 312 -45.00 32.75 7.78
C LYS A 312 -46.11 31.80 8.18
#